data_AF-A0A674IAB6-F1
#
_entry.id   AF-A0A674IAB6-F1
#
_cell.length_a   1.000
_cell.length_b   1.000
_cell.length_c   1.000
_cell.angle_alpha   90.00
_cell.angle_beta   90.00
_cell.angle_gamma   90.00
#
_symmetry.space_group_name_H-M   'P 1'
#
loop_
_entity.id
_entity.type
_entity.pdbx_description
1 polymer ?
#
loop_
_entity_poly.entity_id
_entity_poly.type
_entity_poly.pdbx_seq_one_letter_code
_entity_poly.pdbx_strand_id
1 'polypeptide(L)'
;MHIIPVLLHAPLSSPKHCLPITQCGALSISPLLFHPHAKGSQIIMDMAQKAVKRQASFCNAITFSNRPIVIYEQVRLKITKKQCCWSGALRLGFTSKDPSRINPDTLPKYACPDLVSQSGFWAKALPEEFANEGNIIAFWVDKKGRVFYRVNDSAAMLFFSGVRITEPLWALIDVYGLTRGVQLLGRCLSESAAGPVPRAPLTAVAAGAAPGAPCLGIPMVPLESDLRFHQLRGAHVKILDDQTVARLEHAREERTLVFTSRPLRINETIFVKINKSNASRSGTLSYGVTSCDPSTLRPSDLPYNPESLVDRKEFWAVCRVLVPLQSGDILGFMVNSEGELHLSHNGASAGMQVCVDCSQPLWMFFGLHGAVMQIRVLGMFATYTKSFISTPLPPSNPPPPPRAL
;
A
#
# COMPACT_ATOMS: atom_id res chain seq x y z
N MET A 1 29.70 -90.10 -34.15
CA MET A 1 28.29 -90.01 -34.61
C MET A 1 27.57 -89.07 -33.66
N HIS A 2 26.71 -88.13 -34.05
CA HIS A 2 26.17 -87.72 -35.36
C HIS A 2 26.44 -86.20 -35.57
N ILE A 3 26.84 -85.71 -36.76
CA ILE A 3 26.03 -85.26 -37.93
C ILE A 3 25.14 -84.03 -37.63
N ILE A 4 25.22 -83.01 -38.51
CA ILE A 4 24.59 -81.67 -38.43
C ILE A 4 23.57 -81.52 -39.59
N PRO A 5 22.49 -80.73 -39.43
CA PRO A 5 22.30 -79.52 -40.26
C PRO A 5 21.82 -78.32 -39.39
N VAL A 6 22.27 -77.06 -39.54
CA VAL A 6 22.12 -76.11 -40.68
C VAL A 6 20.63 -75.90 -41.02
N LEU A 7 20.03 -74.72 -40.76
CA LEU A 7 19.72 -73.60 -41.68
C LEU A 7 18.75 -72.64 -40.89
N LEU A 8 18.65 -71.30 -40.97
CA LEU A 8 19.27 -70.17 -41.70
C LEU A 8 19.05 -68.83 -40.89
N HIS A 9 19.49 -67.70 -41.44
CA HIS A 9 19.07 -66.29 -41.24
C HIS A 9 19.24 -65.56 -39.88
N ALA A 10 19.84 -64.37 -40.00
CA ALA A 10 19.66 -63.16 -39.19
C ALA A 10 19.42 -61.98 -40.18
N PRO A 11 19.20 -60.71 -39.76
CA PRO A 11 18.96 -60.17 -38.42
C PRO A 11 17.68 -59.29 -38.31
N LEU A 12 17.32 -58.84 -37.09
CA LEU A 12 16.73 -57.51 -36.87
C LEU A 12 16.91 -57.03 -35.42
N SER A 13 16.65 -55.75 -35.17
CA SER A 13 17.03 -55.01 -33.96
C SER A 13 15.84 -54.49 -33.13
N SER A 14 16.16 -53.91 -31.96
CA SER A 14 15.26 -53.21 -31.01
C SER A 14 14.43 -54.11 -30.07
N PRO A 15 13.82 -53.56 -28.98
CA PRO A 15 14.61 -53.25 -27.78
C PRO A 15 14.08 -53.91 -26.50
N LYS A 16 14.88 -53.87 -25.43
CA LYS A 16 14.51 -54.45 -24.13
C LYS A 16 13.35 -53.68 -23.49
N HIS A 17 12.27 -54.36 -23.16
CA HIS A 17 11.24 -53.83 -22.26
C HIS A 17 11.83 -53.59 -20.86
N CYS A 18 11.88 -52.33 -20.43
CA CYS A 18 12.15 -51.99 -19.05
C CYS A 18 10.91 -52.20 -18.19
N LEU A 19 11.08 -52.76 -16.99
CA LEU A 19 10.03 -52.83 -15.98
C LEU A 19 9.65 -51.41 -15.53
N PRO A 20 8.38 -51.14 -15.17
CA PRO A 20 7.94 -49.82 -14.76
C PRO A 20 8.64 -49.39 -13.45
N ILE A 21 9.40 -48.30 -13.52
CA ILE A 21 10.02 -47.68 -12.36
C ILE A 21 8.91 -47.10 -11.47
N THR A 22 8.92 -47.48 -10.19
CA THR A 22 7.95 -47.02 -9.18
C THR A 22 7.93 -45.49 -9.15
N GLN A 23 6.75 -44.89 -9.37
CA GLN A 23 6.59 -43.44 -9.26
C GLN A 23 6.90 -42.98 -7.83
N CYS A 24 7.96 -42.18 -7.67
CA CYS A 24 8.21 -41.48 -6.42
C CYS A 24 7.10 -40.42 -6.25
N GLY A 25 6.26 -40.59 -5.22
CA GLY A 25 5.06 -39.79 -5.05
C GLY A 25 5.33 -38.29 -4.93
N ALA A 26 4.51 -37.48 -5.58
CA ALA A 26 4.56 -36.03 -5.44
C ALA A 26 4.22 -35.63 -4.00
N LEU A 27 5.24 -35.31 -3.21
CA LEU A 27 5.07 -34.87 -1.82
C LEU A 27 4.16 -33.63 -1.77
N SER A 28 2.99 -33.79 -1.15
CA SER A 28 1.99 -32.74 -0.95
C SER A 28 2.48 -31.76 0.11
N ILE A 29 3.45 -30.93 -0.27
CA ILE A 29 4.02 -29.89 0.58
C ILE A 29 2.96 -28.80 0.75
N SER A 30 2.64 -28.50 2.01
CA SER A 30 1.58 -27.56 2.41
C SER A 30 1.73 -26.18 1.75
N PRO A 31 0.60 -25.47 1.55
CA PRO A 31 0.63 -24.14 0.94
C PRO A 31 1.52 -23.19 1.74
N LEU A 32 2.28 -22.39 1.00
CA LEU A 32 3.14 -21.37 1.60
C LEU A 32 2.28 -20.17 2.00
N LEU A 33 2.23 -19.91 3.30
CA LEU A 33 1.46 -18.84 3.94
C LEU A 33 2.39 -18.00 4.81
N PHE A 34 1.91 -16.87 5.31
CA PHE A 34 2.60 -16.11 6.36
C PHE A 34 2.42 -16.80 7.71
N HIS A 35 3.43 -16.71 8.58
CA HIS A 35 3.37 -17.27 9.92
C HIS A 35 2.45 -16.43 10.83
N PRO A 36 1.44 -17.01 11.50
CA PRO A 36 0.37 -16.24 12.16
C PRO A 36 0.83 -15.39 13.37
N HIS A 37 1.83 -15.86 14.13
CA HIS A 37 2.19 -15.25 15.42
C HIS A 37 3.44 -14.36 15.34
N ALA A 38 4.60 -14.91 14.97
CA ALA A 38 5.81 -14.13 14.74
C ALA A 38 5.68 -13.21 13.51
N LYS A 39 5.29 -11.97 13.77
CA LYS A 39 5.18 -10.86 12.82
C LYS A 39 5.33 -9.54 13.58
N GLY A 40 5.82 -8.49 12.92
CA GLY A 40 5.97 -7.16 13.53
C GLY A 40 4.63 -6.51 13.87
N SER A 41 4.65 -5.60 14.84
CA SER A 41 3.47 -4.98 15.46
C SER A 41 2.60 -4.12 14.52
N GLN A 42 3.05 -3.84 13.28
CA GLN A 42 2.25 -3.13 12.27
C GLN A 42 1.61 -4.07 11.24
N ILE A 43 1.72 -5.39 11.36
CA ILE A 43 1.16 -6.34 10.39
C ILE A 43 -0.27 -6.75 10.73
N ILE A 44 -1.20 -6.29 9.90
CA ILE A 44 -2.53 -6.90 9.71
C ILE A 44 -2.40 -8.03 8.68
N MET A 45 -3.04 -9.16 8.95
CA MET A 45 -3.02 -10.37 8.10
C MET A 45 -4.45 -10.79 7.77
N ASP A 46 -4.68 -11.36 6.58
CA ASP A 46 -5.97 -11.93 6.22
C ASP A 46 -6.24 -13.29 6.91
N MET A 47 -7.52 -13.67 7.01
CA MET A 47 -7.92 -14.93 7.64
C MET A 47 -7.35 -16.18 6.94
N ALA A 48 -6.96 -16.07 5.68
CA ALA A 48 -6.32 -17.14 4.90
C ALA A 48 -4.78 -17.20 5.06
N GLN A 49 -4.17 -16.26 5.79
CA GLN A 49 -2.72 -16.10 5.98
C GLN A 49 -1.94 -15.96 4.65
N LYS A 50 -2.60 -15.49 3.58
CA LYS A 50 -2.03 -15.29 2.24
C LYS A 50 -1.64 -13.85 1.97
N ALA A 51 -2.22 -12.87 2.66
CA ALA A 51 -1.99 -11.46 2.45
C ALA A 51 -1.69 -10.74 3.77
N VAL A 52 -0.72 -9.84 3.72
CA VAL A 52 -0.36 -8.95 4.83
C VAL A 52 -0.35 -7.50 4.37
N LYS A 53 -0.76 -6.60 5.26
CA LYS A 53 -0.71 -5.16 5.09
C LYS A 53 -0.08 -4.51 6.31
N ARG A 54 0.79 -3.54 6.09
CA ARG A 54 1.29 -2.63 7.13
C ARG A 54 0.18 -1.60 7.46
N GLN A 55 -0.26 -1.58 8.71
CA GLN A 55 -1.34 -0.71 9.21
C GLN A 55 -0.95 0.76 9.06
N ALA A 56 0.04 1.22 9.82
CA ALA A 56 0.58 2.56 9.81
C ALA A 56 2.13 2.55 9.80
N SER A 57 2.76 3.72 9.91
CA SER A 57 4.22 3.88 9.85
C SER A 57 4.85 3.35 8.55
N PHE A 58 6.17 3.16 8.55
CA PHE A 58 6.99 2.66 7.43
C PHE A 58 7.77 1.37 7.75
N CYS A 59 7.66 0.87 8.99
CA CYS A 59 8.52 -0.14 9.61
C CYS A 59 7.73 -1.07 10.56
N ASN A 60 8.41 -1.81 11.44
CA ASN A 60 7.78 -2.79 12.36
C ASN A 60 6.94 -3.84 11.60
N ALA A 61 7.41 -4.24 10.41
CA ALA A 61 6.62 -4.92 9.39
C ALA A 61 7.25 -6.22 8.88
N ILE A 62 8.10 -6.84 9.72
CA ILE A 62 8.74 -8.13 9.46
C ILE A 62 7.70 -9.25 9.55
N THR A 63 7.76 -10.20 8.61
CA THR A 63 6.95 -11.42 8.58
C THR A 63 7.81 -12.60 8.11
N PHE A 64 7.38 -13.82 8.44
CA PHE A 64 8.03 -15.06 8.03
C PHE A 64 7.06 -16.00 7.34
N SER A 65 7.56 -17.04 6.65
CA SER A 65 6.71 -18.13 6.15
C SER A 65 6.20 -19.04 7.28
N ASN A 66 5.02 -19.63 7.11
CA ASN A 66 4.42 -20.62 8.01
C ASN A 66 5.22 -21.94 8.12
N ARG A 67 6.08 -22.24 7.13
CA ARG A 67 6.90 -23.46 7.07
C ARG A 67 8.28 -23.18 6.44
N PRO A 68 9.24 -24.12 6.55
CA PRO A 68 10.46 -24.07 5.77
C PRO A 68 10.20 -24.05 4.26
N ILE A 69 11.13 -23.42 3.54
CA ILE A 69 11.23 -23.32 2.08
C ILE A 69 12.21 -24.40 1.61
N VAL A 70 11.86 -25.13 0.55
CA VAL A 70 12.79 -26.09 -0.06
C VAL A 70 13.84 -25.33 -0.89
N ILE A 71 15.09 -25.81 -0.97
CA ILE A 71 16.09 -25.21 -1.86
C ILE A 71 15.54 -25.22 -3.31
N TYR A 72 15.70 -24.11 -4.03
CA TYR A 72 15.06 -23.81 -5.33
C TYR A 72 13.54 -23.57 -5.32
N GLU A 73 12.82 -23.71 -4.20
CA GLU A 73 11.41 -23.29 -4.14
C GLU A 73 11.30 -21.75 -4.21
N GLN A 74 10.50 -21.27 -5.17
CA GLN A 74 10.27 -19.85 -5.36
C GLN A 74 9.19 -19.33 -4.41
N VAL A 75 9.60 -18.47 -3.46
CA VAL A 75 8.70 -17.65 -2.68
C VAL A 75 8.19 -16.53 -3.59
N ARG A 76 6.91 -16.58 -3.99
CA ARG A 76 6.29 -15.61 -4.90
C ARG A 76 5.39 -14.66 -4.12
N LEU A 77 5.65 -13.35 -4.25
CA LEU A 77 4.92 -12.26 -3.60
C LEU A 77 4.35 -11.33 -4.67
N LYS A 78 3.04 -11.11 -4.69
CA LYS A 78 2.43 -9.98 -5.42
C LYS A 78 2.39 -8.76 -4.52
N ILE A 79 2.81 -7.59 -5.00
CA ILE A 79 2.59 -6.31 -4.32
C ILE A 79 1.12 -5.90 -4.51
N THR A 80 0.42 -5.70 -3.40
CA THR A 80 -1.03 -5.40 -3.36
C THR A 80 -1.37 -4.01 -2.84
N LYS A 81 -0.39 -3.27 -2.29
CA LYS A 81 -0.52 -1.83 -1.99
C LYS A 81 0.86 -1.15 -1.91
N LYS A 82 1.01 0.01 -2.54
CA LYS A 82 2.16 0.93 -2.45
C LYS A 82 1.81 2.14 -1.57
N GLN A 83 2.81 2.79 -0.97
CA GLN A 83 2.67 4.01 -0.18
C GLN A 83 3.79 5.00 -0.56
N CYS A 84 3.46 6.03 -1.34
CA CYS A 84 4.44 6.85 -2.07
C CYS A 84 5.18 7.91 -1.24
N CYS A 85 4.91 8.04 0.07
CA CYS A 85 5.52 9.05 0.95
C CYS A 85 6.79 8.59 1.68
N TRP A 86 7.22 7.34 1.51
CA TRP A 86 8.41 6.79 2.16
C TRP A 86 9.47 6.38 1.14
N SER A 87 10.74 6.36 1.55
CA SER A 87 11.83 5.76 0.79
C SER A 87 12.14 4.33 1.25
N GLY A 88 12.88 3.61 0.41
CA GLY A 88 13.16 2.17 0.51
C GLY A 88 11.93 1.30 0.19
N ALA A 89 12.20 0.04 -0.15
CA ALA A 89 11.19 -0.95 -0.49
C ALA A 89 11.29 -2.22 0.37
N LEU A 90 10.38 -3.15 0.10
CA LEU A 90 10.36 -4.53 0.58
C LEU A 90 11.77 -5.13 0.72
N ARG A 91 12.12 -5.64 1.91
CA ARG A 91 13.34 -6.42 2.11
C ARG A 91 13.01 -7.91 2.17
N LEU A 92 13.82 -8.71 1.48
CA LEU A 92 13.58 -10.15 1.30
C LEU A 92 14.82 -10.96 1.67
N GLY A 93 14.59 -12.19 2.11
CA GLY A 93 15.63 -13.17 2.35
C GLY A 93 15.13 -14.35 3.16
N PHE A 94 15.97 -14.87 4.06
CA PHE A 94 15.74 -16.12 4.77
C PHE A 94 16.18 -16.04 6.24
N THR A 95 15.64 -16.93 7.07
CA THR A 95 16.12 -17.19 8.42
C THR A 95 16.25 -18.69 8.67
N SER A 96 17.24 -19.09 9.47
CA SER A 96 17.38 -20.44 10.04
C SER A 96 16.86 -20.51 11.47
N LYS A 97 16.06 -19.52 11.91
CA LYS A 97 15.30 -19.55 13.16
C LYS A 97 13.86 -19.93 12.84
N ASP A 98 13.37 -20.96 13.51
CA ASP A 98 11.98 -21.39 13.48
C ASP A 98 11.05 -20.24 13.98
N PRO A 99 10.18 -19.67 13.12
CA PRO A 99 9.27 -18.58 13.50
C PRO A 99 8.29 -18.96 14.61
N SER A 100 8.04 -20.26 14.83
CA SER A 100 7.25 -20.78 15.96
C SER A 100 7.89 -20.45 17.32
N ARG A 101 9.17 -20.07 17.33
CA ARG A 101 9.99 -19.79 18.53
C ARG A 101 10.42 -18.32 18.63
N ILE A 102 10.03 -17.48 17.67
CA ILE A 102 10.35 -16.04 17.69
C ILE A 102 9.24 -15.30 18.44
N ASN A 103 9.59 -14.63 19.55
CA ASN A 103 8.65 -13.76 20.25
C ASN A 103 8.42 -12.49 19.42
N PRO A 104 7.18 -12.19 18.94
CA PRO A 104 6.91 -11.00 18.15
C PRO A 104 7.27 -9.68 18.86
N ASP A 105 7.17 -9.62 20.19
CA ASP A 105 7.49 -8.42 20.98
C ASP A 105 9.01 -8.13 21.01
N THR A 106 9.84 -9.09 20.59
CA THR A 106 11.30 -8.95 20.45
C THR A 106 11.76 -8.69 19.01
N LEU A 107 10.84 -8.59 18.05
CA LEU A 107 11.19 -8.25 16.68
C LEU A 107 11.64 -6.77 16.59
N PRO A 108 12.80 -6.49 15.99
CA PRO A 108 13.31 -5.13 15.88
C PRO A 108 12.58 -4.33 14.79
N LYS A 109 12.92 -3.05 14.66
CA LYS A 109 12.20 -2.10 13.80
C LYS A 109 12.36 -2.41 12.32
N TYR A 110 13.50 -2.99 11.93
CA TYR A 110 13.90 -3.24 10.54
C TYR A 110 14.53 -4.63 10.37
N ALA A 111 14.32 -5.30 9.23
CA ALA A 111 15.13 -6.48 8.90
C ALA A 111 16.60 -6.11 8.66
N CYS A 112 16.85 -5.01 7.96
CA CYS A 112 18.18 -4.48 7.69
C CYS A 112 18.33 -3.11 8.37
N PRO A 113 19.34 -2.89 9.24
CA PRO A 113 20.38 -3.84 9.66
C PRO A 113 19.97 -4.82 10.76
N ASP A 114 18.90 -4.54 11.52
CA ASP A 114 18.72 -5.03 12.90
C ASP A 114 18.61 -6.56 13.04
N LEU A 115 17.90 -7.26 12.14
CA LEU A 115 17.88 -8.74 12.15
C LEU A 115 19.13 -9.32 11.49
N VAL A 116 19.63 -8.73 10.40
CA VAL A 116 20.78 -9.25 9.63
C VAL A 116 22.10 -9.17 10.42
N SER A 117 22.17 -8.33 11.46
CA SER A 117 23.28 -8.35 12.42
C SER A 117 23.27 -9.58 13.35
N GLN A 118 22.15 -10.32 13.43
CA GLN A 118 21.96 -11.46 14.32
C GLN A 118 22.24 -12.79 13.62
N SER A 119 22.75 -13.76 14.38
CA SER A 119 23.07 -15.09 13.83
C SER A 119 21.83 -15.81 13.28
N GLY A 120 21.90 -16.25 12.02
CA GLY A 120 20.83 -17.03 11.37
C GLY A 120 19.77 -16.22 10.64
N PHE A 121 19.99 -14.94 10.35
CA PHE A 121 19.14 -14.12 9.49
C PHE A 121 19.94 -13.55 8.32
N TRP A 122 19.34 -13.54 7.12
CA TRP A 122 19.93 -12.94 5.92
C TRP A 122 18.83 -12.24 5.12
N ALA A 123 18.95 -10.93 4.89
CA ALA A 123 18.00 -10.17 4.10
C ALA A 123 18.69 -9.01 3.37
N LYS A 124 18.06 -8.52 2.30
CA LYS A 124 18.51 -7.36 1.55
C LYS A 124 17.29 -6.57 1.04
N ALA A 125 17.42 -5.26 0.94
CA ALA A 125 16.39 -4.42 0.33
C ALA A 125 16.35 -4.59 -1.19
N LEU A 126 15.15 -4.61 -1.77
CA LEU A 126 14.98 -4.46 -3.21
C LEU A 126 15.15 -3.00 -3.63
N PRO A 127 15.56 -2.74 -4.89
CA PRO A 127 15.43 -1.44 -5.53
C PRO A 127 13.98 -0.93 -5.55
N GLU A 128 13.81 0.39 -5.44
CA GLU A 128 12.52 1.07 -5.23
C GLU A 128 11.61 1.02 -6.47
N GLU A 129 12.18 0.96 -7.66
CA GLU A 129 11.49 0.83 -8.94
C GLU A 129 10.64 -0.45 -9.04
N PHE A 130 10.95 -1.48 -8.24
CA PHE A 130 10.18 -2.72 -8.19
C PHE A 130 9.00 -2.67 -7.21
N ALA A 131 8.86 -1.62 -6.39
CA ALA A 131 7.83 -1.50 -5.35
C ALA A 131 6.41 -1.15 -5.87
N ASN A 132 6.17 -1.26 -7.19
CA ASN A 132 4.90 -0.90 -7.82
C ASN A 132 3.80 -1.95 -7.59
N GLU A 133 2.55 -1.49 -7.48
CA GLU A 133 1.40 -2.39 -7.32
C GLU A 133 1.23 -3.31 -8.54
N GLY A 134 0.79 -4.54 -8.29
CA GLY A 134 0.65 -5.56 -9.33
C GLY A 134 1.91 -6.38 -9.60
N ASN A 135 3.11 -5.84 -9.36
CA ASN A 135 4.38 -6.57 -9.55
C ASN A 135 4.41 -7.87 -8.74
N ILE A 136 4.92 -8.94 -9.37
CA ILE A 136 5.14 -10.24 -8.77
C ILE A 136 6.65 -10.44 -8.60
N ILE A 137 7.12 -10.49 -7.36
CA ILE A 137 8.51 -10.78 -7.03
C ILE A 137 8.62 -12.26 -6.65
N ALA A 138 9.50 -13.00 -7.32
CA ALA A 138 9.86 -14.37 -6.96
C ALA A 138 11.30 -14.38 -6.40
N PHE A 139 11.54 -15.05 -5.28
CA PHE A 139 12.91 -15.24 -4.76
C PHE A 139 13.13 -16.64 -4.20
N TRP A 140 14.37 -17.13 -4.29
CA TRP A 140 14.77 -18.49 -3.89
C TRP A 140 16.25 -18.56 -3.55
N VAL A 141 16.67 -19.60 -2.83
CA VAL A 141 18.07 -19.93 -2.53
C VAL A 141 18.52 -21.17 -3.32
N ASP A 142 19.78 -21.20 -3.76
CA ASP A 142 20.37 -22.34 -4.47
C ASP A 142 21.25 -23.23 -3.55
N LYS A 143 21.71 -24.38 -4.08
CA LYS A 143 22.60 -25.32 -3.37
C LYS A 143 24.01 -24.80 -3.05
N LYS A 144 24.29 -23.51 -3.30
CA LYS A 144 25.53 -22.81 -2.92
C LYS A 144 25.28 -21.67 -1.93
N GLY A 145 24.07 -21.56 -1.36
CA GLY A 145 23.71 -20.48 -0.44
C GLY A 145 23.59 -19.11 -1.12
N ARG A 146 23.37 -19.09 -2.44
CA ARG A 146 23.16 -17.86 -3.24
C ARG A 146 21.67 -17.61 -3.37
N VAL A 147 21.25 -16.38 -3.07
CA VAL A 147 19.86 -15.95 -3.20
C VAL A 147 19.67 -15.25 -4.54
N PHE A 148 18.65 -15.68 -5.28
CA PHE A 148 18.22 -15.08 -6.53
C PHE A 148 16.83 -14.48 -6.39
N TYR A 149 16.55 -13.47 -7.21
CA TYR A 149 15.23 -12.89 -7.36
C TYR A 149 14.86 -12.69 -8.84
N ARG A 150 13.56 -12.51 -9.10
CA ARG A 150 12.98 -12.14 -10.39
C ARG A 150 11.81 -11.20 -10.10
N VAL A 151 11.59 -10.22 -10.98
CA VAL A 151 10.41 -9.34 -10.95
C VAL A 151 9.61 -9.56 -12.23
N ASN A 152 8.34 -9.93 -12.10
CA ASN A 152 7.48 -10.38 -13.20
C ASN A 152 8.19 -11.48 -14.01
N ASP A 153 8.28 -11.34 -15.33
CA ASP A 153 8.88 -12.33 -16.24
C ASP A 153 10.33 -12.01 -16.65
N SER A 154 11.01 -11.17 -15.86
CA SER A 154 12.41 -10.78 -16.09
C SER A 154 13.42 -11.93 -15.91
N ALA A 155 14.66 -11.68 -16.35
CA ALA A 155 15.79 -12.56 -16.07
C ALA A 155 16.00 -12.76 -14.55
N ALA A 156 16.46 -13.95 -14.15
CA ALA A 156 16.80 -14.21 -12.76
C ALA A 156 18.08 -13.46 -12.38
N MET A 157 18.00 -12.60 -11.36
CA MET A 157 19.08 -11.74 -10.87
C MET A 157 19.67 -12.31 -9.58
N LEU A 158 20.99 -12.27 -9.43
CA LEU A 158 21.65 -12.59 -8.15
C LEU A 158 21.39 -11.47 -7.14
N PHE A 159 20.87 -11.79 -5.97
CA PHE A 159 20.52 -10.81 -4.94
C PHE A 159 21.64 -10.63 -3.91
N PHE A 160 22.07 -11.73 -3.31
CA PHE A 160 23.20 -11.84 -2.37
C PHE A 160 23.65 -13.31 -2.22
N SER A 161 24.70 -13.56 -1.43
CA SER A 161 25.21 -14.92 -1.15
C SER A 161 25.58 -15.06 0.33
N GLY A 162 25.78 -16.30 0.79
CA GLY A 162 26.24 -16.60 2.16
C GLY A 162 25.14 -17.13 3.10
N VAL A 163 23.97 -17.50 2.58
CA VAL A 163 22.93 -18.18 3.35
C VAL A 163 23.39 -19.60 3.67
N ARG A 164 23.29 -20.00 4.94
CA ARG A 164 23.61 -21.38 5.37
C ARG A 164 22.43 -22.30 5.05
N ILE A 165 22.67 -23.33 4.25
CA ILE A 165 21.65 -24.27 3.74
C ILE A 165 21.71 -25.65 4.40
N THR A 166 22.44 -25.80 5.51
CA THR A 166 22.48 -27.04 6.31
C THR A 166 21.23 -27.20 7.18
N GLU A 167 20.66 -26.08 7.60
CA GLU A 167 19.45 -26.01 8.43
C GLU A 167 18.20 -25.76 7.57
N PRO A 168 17.00 -26.09 8.06
CA PRO A 168 15.76 -25.59 7.48
C PRO A 168 15.74 -24.06 7.43
N LEU A 169 15.26 -23.50 6.31
CA LEU A 169 15.18 -22.06 6.08
C LEU A 169 13.74 -21.62 5.91
N TRP A 170 13.30 -20.61 6.65
CA TRP A 170 12.03 -19.92 6.45
C TRP A 170 12.25 -18.64 5.64
N ALA A 171 11.26 -18.25 4.84
CA ALA A 171 11.28 -16.97 4.15
C ALA A 171 11.19 -15.81 5.16
N LEU A 172 11.88 -14.71 4.88
CA LEU A 172 11.85 -13.46 5.63
C LEU A 172 11.38 -12.35 4.69
N ILE A 173 10.30 -11.66 5.07
CA ILE A 173 9.67 -10.60 4.28
C ILE A 173 9.39 -9.40 5.19
N ASP A 174 10.13 -8.30 5.02
CA ASP A 174 9.92 -7.03 5.74
C ASP A 174 9.19 -6.04 4.84
N VAL A 175 7.91 -5.81 5.14
CA VAL A 175 6.96 -5.01 4.35
C VAL A 175 7.21 -3.52 4.62
N TYR A 176 8.32 -3.04 4.08
CA TYR A 176 8.97 -1.78 4.41
C TYR A 176 8.71 -0.65 3.41
N GLY A 177 8.69 0.60 3.89
CA GLY A 177 8.77 1.82 3.08
C GLY A 177 7.64 1.91 2.05
N LEU A 178 8.01 2.03 0.78
CA LEU A 178 7.11 2.08 -0.37
C LEU A 178 6.12 0.92 -0.44
N THR A 179 6.48 -0.27 0.05
CA THR A 179 5.59 -1.44 0.00
C THR A 179 4.71 -1.48 1.25
N ARG A 180 3.39 -1.27 1.12
CA ARG A 180 2.41 -1.35 2.23
C ARG A 180 1.72 -2.71 2.29
N GLY A 181 1.49 -3.38 1.16
CA GLY A 181 0.78 -4.66 1.10
C GLY A 181 1.43 -5.67 0.17
N VAL A 182 1.49 -6.93 0.60
CA VAL A 182 1.94 -8.07 -0.21
C VAL A 182 1.06 -9.30 -0.02
N GLN A 183 1.02 -10.17 -1.03
CA GLN A 183 0.29 -11.43 -1.02
C GLN A 183 1.21 -12.57 -1.49
N LEU A 184 1.33 -13.64 -0.68
CA LEU A 184 1.97 -14.88 -1.09
C LEU A 184 1.10 -15.57 -2.16
N LEU A 185 1.72 -15.88 -3.29
CA LEU A 185 1.13 -16.68 -4.35
C LEU A 185 1.46 -18.15 -4.13
N GLY A 186 0.47 -19.01 -4.33
CA GLY A 186 0.68 -20.47 -4.27
C GLY A 186 1.63 -20.96 -5.36
N ARG A 187 2.03 -22.23 -5.25
CA ARG A 187 2.77 -22.90 -6.33
C ARG A 187 1.94 -22.88 -7.61
N CYS A 188 2.45 -22.23 -8.64
CA CYS A 188 2.06 -22.57 -10.00
C CYS A 188 2.73 -23.92 -10.29
N LEU A 189 1.95 -25.00 -10.20
CA LEU A 189 2.24 -26.19 -10.98
C LEU A 189 2.15 -25.76 -12.45
N SER A 190 3.11 -26.18 -13.26
CA SER A 190 3.31 -25.66 -14.62
C SER A 190 2.03 -25.63 -15.45
N GLU A 191 1.62 -24.44 -15.89
CA GLU A 191 0.57 -24.29 -16.90
C GLU A 191 1.05 -24.90 -18.22
N SER A 192 0.61 -26.13 -18.48
CA SER A 192 0.72 -26.81 -19.75
C SER A 192 -0.53 -27.69 -19.91
N ALA A 193 -1.08 -27.74 -21.13
CA ALA A 193 -2.35 -28.37 -21.46
C ALA A 193 -3.62 -27.77 -20.80
N ALA A 194 -3.86 -26.47 -21.03
CA ALA A 194 -5.21 -26.02 -21.37
C ALA A 194 -5.31 -25.90 -22.90
N GLY A 195 -6.42 -26.37 -23.49
CA GLY A 195 -6.58 -26.45 -24.96
C GLY A 195 -6.76 -25.09 -25.65
N PRO A 196 -6.70 -25.05 -27.00
CA PRO A 196 -6.87 -23.81 -27.76
C PRO A 196 -8.28 -23.23 -27.57
N VAL A 197 -8.36 -22.03 -27.00
CA VAL A 197 -9.62 -21.28 -26.88
C VAL A 197 -10.06 -20.81 -28.28
N PRO A 198 -11.32 -21.04 -28.71
CA PRO A 198 -11.78 -20.61 -30.02
C PRO A 198 -11.74 -19.08 -30.18
N ARG A 199 -11.09 -18.60 -31.25
CA ARG A 199 -11.22 -17.19 -31.70
C ARG A 199 -12.61 -16.99 -32.31
N ALA A 200 -13.42 -16.14 -31.68
CA ALA A 200 -14.53 -15.44 -32.33
C ALA A 200 -14.07 -14.03 -32.77
N PRO A 201 -14.64 -13.44 -33.83
CA PRO A 201 -14.00 -12.32 -34.53
C PRO A 201 -14.18 -10.96 -33.86
N LEU A 202 -13.23 -10.06 -34.13
CA LEU A 202 -13.36 -8.62 -33.89
C LEU A 202 -14.29 -8.02 -34.95
N THR A 203 -15.46 -7.52 -34.54
CA THR A 203 -16.24 -6.57 -35.34
C THR A 203 -15.83 -5.15 -34.98
N ALA A 204 -15.08 -4.50 -35.88
CA ALA A 204 -14.81 -3.07 -35.76
C ALA A 204 -16.08 -2.27 -36.07
N VAL A 205 -16.43 -1.32 -35.20
CA VAL A 205 -17.37 -0.24 -35.48
C VAL A 205 -16.61 1.07 -35.30
N ALA A 206 -16.81 2.01 -36.23
CA ALA A 206 -15.86 3.10 -36.46
C ALA A 206 -15.80 4.14 -35.33
N ALA A 207 -14.61 4.72 -35.14
CA ALA A 207 -14.46 5.96 -34.38
C ALA A 207 -15.06 7.14 -35.17
N GLY A 208 -15.82 8.01 -34.48
CA GLY A 208 -16.57 9.07 -35.16
C GLY A 208 -17.28 10.06 -34.24
N ALA A 209 -16.54 10.72 -33.34
CA ALA A 209 -17.03 11.89 -32.61
C ALA A 209 -15.88 12.87 -32.31
N ALA A 210 -16.10 14.15 -32.56
CA ALA A 210 -15.14 15.25 -32.33
C ALA A 210 -15.31 15.87 -30.92
N PRO A 211 -14.33 16.64 -30.41
CA PRO A 211 -14.40 17.19 -29.05
C PRO A 211 -15.29 18.44 -28.95
N GLY A 212 -16.09 18.54 -27.88
CA GLY A 212 -16.69 19.82 -27.46
C GLY A 212 -18.13 19.75 -26.94
N ALA A 213 -18.31 19.49 -25.64
CA ALA A 213 -19.50 19.87 -24.86
C ALA A 213 -19.15 19.95 -23.36
N PRO A 214 -19.71 20.89 -22.57
CA PRO A 214 -19.37 21.03 -21.15
C PRO A 214 -20.08 19.98 -20.27
N CYS A 215 -19.44 19.62 -19.15
CA CYS A 215 -20.01 18.71 -18.16
C CYS A 215 -21.20 19.36 -17.43
N LEU A 216 -22.42 18.89 -17.71
CA LEU A 216 -23.63 19.39 -17.06
C LEU A 216 -23.82 18.80 -15.65
N GLY A 217 -23.82 19.68 -14.64
CA GLY A 217 -24.68 19.53 -13.47
C GLY A 217 -24.42 18.37 -12.52
N ILE A 218 -23.26 18.33 -11.86
CA ILE A 218 -23.24 17.82 -10.47
C ILE A 218 -24.05 18.84 -9.64
N PRO A 219 -25.07 18.42 -8.86
CA PRO A 219 -25.78 19.35 -7.99
C PRO A 219 -24.84 19.86 -6.91
N MET A 220 -24.52 21.15 -6.94
CA MET A 220 -23.62 21.80 -6.00
C MET A 220 -24.31 21.95 -4.64
N VAL A 221 -24.26 20.89 -3.83
CA VAL A 221 -24.62 20.95 -2.41
C VAL A 221 -23.72 22.01 -1.75
N PRO A 222 -24.26 22.95 -0.96
CA PRO A 222 -23.44 23.92 -0.24
C PRO A 222 -22.40 23.21 0.64
N LEU A 223 -21.16 23.70 0.63
CA LEU A 223 -20.14 23.20 1.57
C LEU A 223 -20.57 23.57 3.00
N GLU A 224 -20.49 22.61 3.93
CA GLU A 224 -20.67 22.92 5.34
C GLU A 224 -19.49 23.78 5.82
N SER A 225 -19.79 24.99 6.29
CA SER A 225 -18.83 26.02 6.68
C SER A 225 -18.46 26.02 8.17
N ASP A 226 -18.84 24.96 8.89
CA ASP A 226 -18.51 24.74 10.31
C ASP A 226 -17.00 24.55 10.56
N LEU A 227 -16.26 24.04 9.57
CA LEU A 227 -14.83 23.79 9.74
C LEU A 227 -13.99 25.07 9.60
N ARG A 228 -13.19 25.34 10.63
CA ARG A 228 -12.35 26.54 10.77
C ARG A 228 -10.92 26.14 11.19
N PHE A 229 -10.00 27.09 11.23
CA PHE A 229 -8.73 26.92 11.93
C PHE A 229 -8.93 27.03 13.46
N HIS A 230 -8.13 26.28 14.23
CA HIS A 230 -8.08 26.39 15.68
C HIS A 230 -7.40 27.70 16.12
N GLN A 231 -7.67 28.15 17.35
CA GLN A 231 -7.05 29.35 17.90
C GLN A 231 -5.55 29.16 18.20
N LEU A 232 -5.12 27.93 18.52
CA LEU A 232 -3.70 27.58 18.56
C LEU A 232 -3.09 27.71 17.17
N ARG A 233 -2.03 28.51 17.09
CA ARG A 233 -1.25 28.73 15.89
C ARG A 233 0.21 29.02 16.21
N GLY A 234 1.07 28.79 15.23
CA GLY A 234 2.45 29.21 15.24
C GLY A 234 2.61 30.74 15.30
N ALA A 235 3.66 31.20 15.97
CA ALA A 235 3.82 32.60 16.40
C ALA A 235 3.81 33.63 15.26
N HIS A 236 4.23 33.24 14.05
CA HIS A 236 4.28 34.13 12.88
C HIS A 236 3.05 34.04 11.96
N VAL A 237 2.03 33.25 12.34
CA VAL A 237 0.76 33.13 11.61
C VAL A 237 -0.35 33.91 12.31
N LYS A 238 -1.22 34.52 11.50
CA LYS A 238 -2.44 35.19 11.93
C LYS A 238 -3.65 34.47 11.36
N ILE A 239 -4.59 34.15 12.25
CA ILE A 239 -5.91 33.67 11.88
C ILE A 239 -6.82 34.88 11.63
N LEU A 240 -7.58 34.86 10.54
CA LEU A 240 -8.42 35.94 10.00
C LEU A 240 -9.77 35.39 9.50
N ASP A 241 -10.66 36.28 9.07
CA ASP A 241 -11.93 35.99 8.41
C ASP A 241 -12.77 34.92 9.12
N ASP A 242 -13.19 35.21 10.36
CA ASP A 242 -13.95 34.29 11.22
C ASP A 242 -13.29 32.90 11.32
N GLN A 243 -11.98 32.89 11.53
CA GLN A 243 -11.13 31.69 11.61
C GLN A 243 -11.06 30.83 10.33
N THR A 244 -11.57 31.31 9.18
CA THR A 244 -11.44 30.59 7.90
C THR A 244 -10.10 30.80 7.20
N VAL A 245 -9.30 31.81 7.58
CA VAL A 245 -8.03 32.17 6.92
C VAL A 245 -6.84 32.06 7.84
N ALA A 246 -5.73 31.52 7.33
CA ALA A 246 -4.41 31.57 7.95
C ALA A 246 -3.44 32.35 7.04
N ARG A 247 -2.74 33.34 7.60
CA ARG A 247 -1.80 34.23 6.87
C ARG A 247 -0.47 34.32 7.60
N LEU A 248 0.63 34.09 6.90
CA LEU A 248 1.98 34.38 7.41
C LEU A 248 2.18 35.91 7.47
N GLU A 249 2.55 36.44 8.63
CA GLU A 249 2.64 37.90 8.86
C GLU A 249 4.08 38.44 8.85
N HIS A 250 5.09 37.57 8.89
CA HIS A 250 6.52 37.93 8.90
C HIS A 250 7.30 37.19 7.80
N ALA A 251 8.49 37.68 7.46
CA ALA A 251 9.40 36.98 6.53
C ALA A 251 9.94 35.65 7.10
N ARG A 252 10.00 35.50 8.44
CA ARG A 252 10.40 34.27 9.12
C ARG A 252 9.39 33.15 8.87
N GLU A 253 9.87 32.01 8.41
CA GLU A 253 9.09 30.79 8.12
C GLU A 253 9.08 29.80 9.31
N GLU A 254 9.55 30.26 10.46
CA GLU A 254 9.69 29.51 11.70
C GLU A 254 8.33 29.37 12.40
N ARG A 255 8.01 28.20 12.96
CA ARG A 255 6.77 27.97 13.73
C ARG A 255 5.52 28.50 13.01
N THR A 256 5.16 27.90 11.88
CA THR A 256 4.05 28.36 11.00
C THR A 256 2.85 27.41 10.93
N LEU A 257 2.71 26.56 11.95
CA LEU A 257 1.65 25.56 12.05
C LEU A 257 0.29 26.17 12.39
N VAL A 258 -0.76 25.72 11.70
CA VAL A 258 -2.17 25.93 12.05
C VAL A 258 -2.92 24.59 11.99
N PHE A 259 -3.97 24.45 12.79
CA PHE A 259 -4.73 23.20 12.96
C PHE A 259 -6.20 23.40 12.59
N THR A 260 -6.95 22.33 12.29
CA THR A 260 -8.42 22.40 12.24
C THR A 260 -9.01 22.64 13.64
N SER A 261 -10.14 23.33 13.71
CA SER A 261 -10.86 23.61 14.98
C SER A 261 -11.40 22.36 15.67
N ARG A 262 -11.62 21.27 14.93
CA ARG A 262 -12.11 19.98 15.40
C ARG A 262 -11.41 18.82 14.67
N PRO A 263 -11.58 17.57 15.14
CA PRO A 263 -11.20 16.38 14.38
C PRO A 263 -11.93 16.27 13.04
N LEU A 264 -11.31 15.50 12.13
CA LEU A 264 -11.91 14.98 10.91
C LEU A 264 -12.95 13.91 11.25
N ARG A 265 -14.05 13.89 10.50
CA ARG A 265 -14.93 12.74 10.33
C ARG A 265 -14.34 11.87 9.21
N ILE A 266 -14.61 10.57 9.23
CA ILE A 266 -14.13 9.66 8.18
C ILE A 266 -14.91 9.90 6.88
N ASN A 267 -14.20 9.88 5.75
CA ASN A 267 -14.66 10.30 4.42
C ASN A 267 -15.09 11.80 4.32
N GLU A 268 -14.68 12.63 5.29
CA GLU A 268 -14.80 14.09 5.22
C GLU A 268 -13.76 14.66 4.24
N THR A 269 -14.19 15.43 3.24
CA THR A 269 -13.25 16.15 2.35
C THR A 269 -13.19 17.63 2.72
N ILE A 270 -12.03 18.08 3.21
CA ILE A 270 -11.74 19.49 3.49
C ILE A 270 -11.17 20.14 2.24
N PHE A 271 -11.66 21.33 1.90
CA PHE A 271 -11.07 22.14 0.82
C PHE A 271 -10.31 23.34 1.37
N VAL A 272 -9.03 23.44 1.00
CA VAL A 272 -8.15 24.57 1.34
C VAL A 272 -7.72 25.29 0.07
N LYS A 273 -8.05 26.57 -0.03
CA LYS A 273 -7.60 27.45 -1.12
C LYS A 273 -6.29 28.14 -0.77
N ILE A 274 -5.38 28.22 -1.73
CA ILE A 274 -4.20 29.08 -1.67
C ILE A 274 -4.62 30.49 -2.06
N ASN A 275 -4.84 31.36 -1.06
CA ASN A 275 -5.24 32.75 -1.28
C ASN A 275 -4.08 33.60 -1.83
N LYS A 276 -2.86 33.34 -1.34
CA LYS A 276 -1.65 34.07 -1.76
C LYS A 276 -0.43 33.18 -1.68
N SER A 277 0.30 33.10 -2.78
CA SER A 277 1.64 32.54 -2.88
C SER A 277 2.64 33.58 -3.41
N ASN A 278 3.92 33.29 -3.27
CA ASN A 278 5.03 34.09 -3.76
C ASN A 278 6.08 33.17 -4.42
N ALA A 279 6.12 33.14 -5.75
CA ALA A 279 6.99 32.27 -6.53
C ALA A 279 8.50 32.58 -6.41
N SER A 280 8.90 33.70 -5.79
CA SER A 280 10.33 33.98 -5.52
C SER A 280 10.90 33.24 -4.31
N ARG A 281 10.08 32.44 -3.60
CA ARG A 281 10.51 31.64 -2.43
C ARG A 281 10.50 30.16 -2.77
N SER A 282 11.57 29.45 -2.40
CA SER A 282 11.61 27.99 -2.47
C SER A 282 10.78 27.37 -1.33
N GLY A 283 10.09 26.26 -1.59
CA GLY A 283 9.23 25.57 -0.64
C GLY A 283 7.73 25.66 -0.96
N THR A 284 6.95 24.79 -0.33
CA THR A 284 5.55 24.44 -0.68
C THR A 284 4.68 24.35 0.58
N LEU A 285 3.41 23.95 0.49
CA LEU A 285 2.60 23.67 1.67
C LEU A 285 3.04 22.34 2.33
N SER A 286 3.39 22.39 3.61
CA SER A 286 3.38 21.19 4.47
C SER A 286 1.98 20.99 5.04
N TYR A 287 1.55 19.74 5.15
CA TYR A 287 0.28 19.37 5.76
C TYR A 287 0.42 18.02 6.47
N GLY A 288 -0.60 17.60 7.20
CA GLY A 288 -0.62 16.29 7.82
C GLY A 288 -1.78 16.12 8.80
N VAL A 289 -1.80 14.97 9.48
CA VAL A 289 -2.73 14.73 10.59
C VAL A 289 -2.01 14.34 11.88
N THR A 290 -2.66 14.62 13.00
CA THR A 290 -2.23 14.20 14.34
C THR A 290 -3.42 13.75 15.19
N SER A 291 -3.19 12.83 16.14
CA SER A 291 -4.16 12.56 17.21
C SER A 291 -3.94 13.43 18.46
N CYS A 292 -2.98 14.36 18.42
CA CYS A 292 -2.76 15.35 19.46
C CYS A 292 -3.80 16.48 19.35
N ASP A 293 -4.68 16.59 20.35
CA ASP A 293 -5.69 17.63 20.42
C ASP A 293 -5.04 19.03 20.51
N PRO A 294 -5.27 19.95 19.55
CA PRO A 294 -4.68 21.30 19.53
C PRO A 294 -5.07 22.19 20.73
N SER A 295 -6.06 21.82 21.54
CA SER A 295 -6.37 22.51 22.81
C SER A 295 -5.37 22.19 23.93
N THR A 296 -4.64 21.07 23.83
CA THR A 296 -3.68 20.62 24.85
C THR A 296 -2.27 21.21 24.67
N LEU A 297 -1.98 21.77 23.49
CA LEU A 297 -0.68 22.32 23.11
C LEU A 297 -0.61 23.84 23.32
N ARG A 298 0.54 24.36 23.75
CA ARG A 298 0.83 25.80 23.82
C ARG A 298 1.59 26.26 22.56
N PRO A 299 1.56 27.56 22.20
CA PRO A 299 2.34 28.08 21.06
C PRO A 299 3.86 27.87 21.19
N SER A 300 4.38 27.70 22.40
CA SER A 300 5.77 27.32 22.71
C SER A 300 6.14 25.92 22.21
N ASP A 301 5.17 25.02 22.17
CA ASP A 301 5.34 23.56 22.00
C ASP A 301 5.33 23.17 20.51
N LEU A 302 5.08 24.15 19.64
CA LEU A 302 5.14 24.05 18.20
C LEU A 302 6.60 24.18 17.72
N PRO A 303 7.14 23.20 16.97
CA PRO A 303 8.52 23.20 16.52
C PRO A 303 8.77 24.24 15.41
N TYR A 304 10.04 24.54 15.20
CA TYR A 304 10.48 25.44 14.13
C TYR A 304 10.18 24.89 12.74
N ASN A 305 10.41 23.59 12.51
CA ASN A 305 10.10 22.86 11.28
C ASN A 305 9.00 21.80 11.58
N PRO A 306 7.92 21.71 10.76
CA PRO A 306 6.95 20.62 10.85
C PRO A 306 7.53 19.20 10.84
N GLU A 307 8.68 18.95 10.21
CA GLU A 307 9.28 17.60 10.18
C GLU A 307 9.68 17.10 11.59
N SER A 308 10.06 18.00 12.49
CA SER A 308 10.40 17.67 13.89
C SER A 308 9.20 17.21 14.73
N LEU A 309 8.00 17.14 14.16
CA LEU A 309 6.83 16.51 14.78
C LEU A 309 6.91 14.98 14.75
N VAL A 310 7.61 14.39 13.77
CA VAL A 310 7.64 12.92 13.54
C VAL A 310 8.37 12.17 14.66
N ASP A 311 9.30 12.83 15.36
CA ASP A 311 10.06 12.27 16.49
C ASP A 311 9.35 12.43 17.85
N ARG A 312 8.13 13.00 17.89
CA ARG A 312 7.36 13.15 19.14
C ARG A 312 6.67 11.85 19.56
N LYS A 313 6.22 11.81 20.82
CA LYS A 313 5.46 10.66 21.39
C LYS A 313 4.03 10.55 20.85
N GLU A 314 3.43 11.64 20.40
CA GLU A 314 2.07 11.64 19.84
C GLU A 314 2.10 11.25 18.36
N PHE A 315 0.98 10.82 17.77
CA PHE A 315 0.96 10.46 16.35
C PHE A 315 1.05 11.72 15.47
N TRP A 316 2.03 11.79 14.57
CA TRP A 316 2.19 12.88 13.60
C TRP A 316 2.56 12.34 12.22
N ALA A 317 1.66 12.50 11.25
CA ALA A 317 1.88 12.10 9.86
C ALA A 317 2.09 13.34 8.98
N VAL A 318 3.36 13.74 8.77
CA VAL A 318 3.75 14.92 7.99
C VAL A 318 3.89 14.59 6.50
N CYS A 319 3.37 15.46 5.63
CA CYS A 319 3.49 15.40 4.18
C CYS A 319 3.78 16.79 3.58
N ARG A 320 4.24 16.82 2.32
CA ARG A 320 4.44 18.05 1.52
C ARG A 320 3.68 17.94 0.20
N VAL A 321 3.18 19.06 -0.32
CA VAL A 321 2.59 19.11 -1.66
C VAL A 321 3.70 19.15 -2.71
N LEU A 322 3.88 18.05 -3.45
CA LEU A 322 5.00 17.87 -4.39
C LEU A 322 4.95 18.77 -5.64
N VAL A 323 3.82 19.43 -5.90
CA VAL A 323 3.63 20.36 -7.02
C VAL A 323 3.76 21.83 -6.56
N PRO A 324 4.28 22.76 -7.39
CA PRO A 324 4.29 24.18 -7.09
C PRO A 324 2.86 24.74 -6.97
N LEU A 325 2.61 25.56 -5.94
CA LEU A 325 1.27 26.08 -5.62
C LEU A 325 1.08 27.54 -6.04
N GLN A 326 0.02 27.79 -6.81
CA GLN A 326 -0.33 29.11 -7.33
C GLN A 326 -1.49 29.76 -6.55
N SER A 327 -1.58 31.08 -6.62
CA SER A 327 -2.66 31.83 -5.97
C SER A 327 -3.96 31.60 -6.73
N GLY A 328 -4.92 30.93 -6.09
CA GLY A 328 -6.14 30.42 -6.74
C GLY A 328 -6.34 28.93 -6.55
N ASP A 329 -5.26 28.15 -6.39
CA ASP A 329 -5.30 26.69 -6.27
C ASP A 329 -6.18 26.22 -5.10
N ILE A 330 -6.85 25.08 -5.29
CA ILE A 330 -7.67 24.41 -4.28
C ILE A 330 -7.11 23.01 -4.05
N LEU A 331 -6.85 22.69 -2.79
CA LEU A 331 -6.41 21.38 -2.33
C LEU A 331 -7.53 20.71 -1.54
N GLY A 332 -7.88 19.48 -1.90
CA GLY A 332 -8.82 18.64 -1.17
C GLY A 332 -8.07 17.61 -0.31
N PHE A 333 -8.42 17.50 0.97
CA PHE A 333 -7.83 16.54 1.91
C PHE A 333 -8.93 15.66 2.50
N MET A 334 -8.77 14.34 2.44
CA MET A 334 -9.78 13.38 2.93
C MET A 334 -9.12 12.16 3.56
N VAL A 335 -9.56 11.76 4.76
CA VAL A 335 -9.14 10.51 5.41
C VAL A 335 -10.25 9.47 5.29
N ASN A 336 -9.95 8.35 4.65
CA ASN A 336 -10.94 7.30 4.41
C ASN A 336 -11.02 6.25 5.54
N SER A 337 -11.95 5.31 5.41
CA SER A 337 -12.18 4.22 6.38
C SER A 337 -11.00 3.25 6.55
N GLU A 338 -10.05 3.21 5.60
CA GLU A 338 -8.86 2.36 5.64
C GLU A 338 -7.62 3.09 6.22
N GLY A 339 -7.86 4.29 6.79
CA GLY A 339 -6.82 5.14 7.34
C GLY A 339 -5.89 5.72 6.27
N GLU A 340 -6.40 6.01 5.07
CA GLU A 340 -5.63 6.61 3.98
C GLU A 340 -5.98 8.09 3.86
N LEU A 341 -5.00 8.98 4.09
CA LEU A 341 -5.11 10.40 3.77
C LEU A 341 -4.87 10.59 2.26
N HIS A 342 -5.91 10.96 1.52
CA HIS A 342 -5.85 11.30 0.10
C HIS A 342 -5.75 12.81 -0.10
N LEU A 343 -5.08 13.20 -1.18
CA LEU A 343 -4.98 14.58 -1.66
C LEU A 343 -5.61 14.71 -3.04
N SER A 344 -6.28 15.83 -3.30
CA SER A 344 -6.60 16.32 -4.64
C SER A 344 -6.09 17.75 -4.83
N HIS A 345 -5.79 18.12 -6.08
CA HIS A 345 -5.37 19.46 -6.48
C HIS A 345 -6.21 19.90 -7.69
N ASN A 346 -6.91 21.02 -7.54
CA ASN A 346 -7.82 21.57 -8.56
C ASN A 346 -8.84 20.53 -9.11
N GLY A 347 -9.30 19.62 -8.25
CA GLY A 347 -10.24 18.54 -8.58
C GLY A 347 -9.59 17.24 -9.08
N ALA A 348 -8.34 17.27 -9.55
CA ALA A 348 -7.61 16.06 -9.92
C ALA A 348 -7.11 15.32 -8.67
N SER A 349 -7.28 14.00 -8.59
CA SER A 349 -6.77 13.21 -7.48
C SER A 349 -5.25 13.03 -7.59
N ALA A 350 -4.53 13.45 -6.55
CA ALA A 350 -3.12 13.10 -6.34
C ALA A 350 -2.96 11.76 -5.58
N GLY A 351 -4.09 11.12 -5.22
CA GLY A 351 -4.14 9.80 -4.58
C GLY A 351 -3.74 9.80 -3.10
N MET A 352 -3.51 8.59 -2.58
CA MET A 352 -3.10 8.36 -1.19
C MET A 352 -1.71 8.95 -0.92
N GLN A 353 -1.64 9.80 0.09
CA GLN A 353 -0.42 10.44 0.56
C GLN A 353 0.20 9.63 1.70
N VAL A 354 -0.52 9.42 2.81
CA VAL A 354 -0.01 8.74 4.01
C VAL A 354 -1.08 7.90 4.68
N CYS A 355 -0.65 6.96 5.52
CA CYS A 355 -1.51 6.03 6.24
C CYS A 355 -1.49 6.31 7.74
N VAL A 356 -2.66 6.38 8.35
CA VAL A 356 -2.92 7.04 9.64
C VAL A 356 -3.82 6.15 10.49
N ASP A 357 -3.68 6.21 11.81
CA ASP A 357 -4.53 5.41 12.70
C ASP A 357 -5.84 6.15 13.02
N CYS A 358 -6.94 5.67 12.45
CA CYS A 358 -8.29 6.18 12.69
C CYS A 358 -8.94 5.60 13.96
N SER A 359 -8.21 4.87 14.81
CA SER A 359 -8.69 4.45 16.14
C SER A 359 -8.89 5.64 17.10
N GLN A 360 -8.25 6.77 16.81
CA GLN A 360 -8.31 8.02 17.58
C GLN A 360 -8.86 9.16 16.70
N PRO A 361 -9.44 10.23 17.30
CA PRO A 361 -9.77 11.44 16.55
C PRO A 361 -8.50 12.06 15.95
N LEU A 362 -8.58 12.46 14.68
CA LEU A 362 -7.45 13.05 13.94
C LEU A 362 -7.75 14.51 13.58
N TRP A 363 -6.85 15.44 13.89
CA TRP A 363 -6.90 16.83 13.43
C TRP A 363 -5.96 17.01 12.24
N MET A 364 -6.37 17.80 11.24
CA MET A 364 -5.45 18.25 10.18
C MET A 364 -4.60 19.41 10.69
N PHE A 365 -3.34 19.46 10.25
CA PHE A 365 -2.46 20.61 10.42
C PHE A 365 -1.84 21.04 9.09
N PHE A 366 -1.43 22.31 9.01
CA PHE A 366 -0.82 22.93 7.85
C PHE A 366 0.35 23.82 8.29
N GLY A 367 1.50 23.70 7.61
CA GLY A 367 2.69 24.52 7.84
C GLY A 367 2.95 25.46 6.66
N LEU A 368 2.65 26.75 6.85
CA LEU A 368 2.83 27.79 5.82
C LEU A 368 4.32 28.15 5.72
N HIS A 369 5.00 27.64 4.70
CA HIS A 369 6.42 27.93 4.45
C HIS A 369 6.68 28.07 2.93
N GLY A 370 7.89 28.53 2.59
CA GLY A 370 8.30 28.83 1.23
C GLY A 370 7.35 29.77 0.51
N ALA A 371 6.87 29.32 -0.65
CA ALA A 371 5.98 30.08 -1.51
C ALA A 371 4.59 30.36 -0.90
N VAL A 372 4.09 29.58 0.07
CA VAL A 372 2.69 29.68 0.52
C VAL A 372 2.54 30.70 1.66
N MET A 373 1.98 31.87 1.34
CA MET A 373 1.86 33.02 2.26
C MET A 373 0.49 33.08 2.95
N GLN A 374 -0.57 32.59 2.31
CA GLN A 374 -1.93 32.63 2.87
C GLN A 374 -2.80 31.49 2.32
N ILE A 375 -3.53 30.84 3.21
CA ILE A 375 -4.52 29.79 2.89
C ILE A 375 -5.90 30.11 3.51
N ARG A 376 -6.96 29.57 2.91
CA ARG A 376 -8.35 29.65 3.41
C ARG A 376 -9.00 28.26 3.41
N VAL A 377 -9.63 27.85 4.51
CA VAL A 377 -10.60 26.74 4.50
C VAL A 377 -11.86 27.22 3.79
N LEU A 378 -12.23 26.57 2.68
CA LEU A 378 -13.45 26.87 1.92
C LEU A 378 -14.71 26.23 2.54
N GLY A 379 -14.52 25.38 3.54
CA GLY A 379 -15.54 24.49 4.10
C GLY A 379 -15.25 23.04 3.73
N MET A 380 -16.30 22.23 3.78
CA MET A 380 -16.20 20.78 3.74
C MET A 380 -17.31 20.13 2.91
N PHE A 381 -17.01 18.97 2.32
CA PHE A 381 -17.99 18.11 1.67
C PHE A 381 -17.98 16.72 2.35
N ALA A 382 -19.11 16.36 2.98
CA ALA A 382 -19.31 15.05 3.58
C ALA A 382 -19.99 14.13 2.56
N THR A 383 -19.37 13.00 2.22
CA THR A 383 -20.06 11.95 1.48
C THR A 383 -21.01 11.23 2.43
N TYR A 384 -22.20 11.80 2.64
CA TYR A 384 -23.32 11.09 3.25
C TYR A 384 -23.67 9.90 2.35
N THR A 385 -23.17 8.72 2.72
CA THR A 385 -23.74 7.45 2.26
C THR A 385 -25.17 7.43 2.77
N LYS A 386 -26.11 7.86 1.93
CA LYS A 386 -27.54 7.80 2.22
C LYS A 386 -27.90 6.34 2.34
N SER A 387 -27.89 5.83 3.58
CA SER A 387 -28.36 4.50 3.90
C SER A 387 -29.77 4.38 3.36
N PHE A 388 -29.99 3.43 2.46
CA PHE A 388 -31.32 3.11 1.98
C PHE A 388 -32.06 2.43 3.13
N ILE A 389 -32.61 3.25 4.03
CA ILE A 389 -33.73 2.86 4.86
C ILE A 389 -34.85 2.54 3.87
N SER A 390 -35.02 1.25 3.59
CA SER A 390 -36.10 0.74 2.77
C SER A 390 -37.42 1.02 3.47
N THR A 391 -37.98 2.21 3.21
CA THR A 391 -39.36 2.53 3.53
C THR A 391 -40.24 1.43 2.92
N PRO A 392 -41.01 0.67 3.71
CA PRO A 392 -41.92 -0.31 3.15
C PRO A 392 -42.84 0.36 2.14
N LEU A 393 -42.93 -0.20 0.93
CA LEU A 393 -43.89 0.28 -0.06
C LEU A 393 -45.30 0.15 0.55
N PRO A 394 -46.15 1.18 0.46
CA PRO A 394 -47.55 1.04 0.84
C PRO A 394 -48.19 -0.04 -0.05
N PRO A 395 -49.11 -0.87 0.48
CA PRO A 395 -49.71 -1.95 -0.29
C PRO A 395 -50.40 -1.41 -1.55
N SER A 396 -50.10 -2.01 -2.69
CA SER A 396 -50.69 -1.64 -3.97
C SER A 396 -52.20 -1.87 -3.95
N ASN A 397 -52.99 -0.84 -4.25
CA ASN A 397 -54.44 -0.95 -4.40
C ASN A 397 -54.80 -2.04 -5.44
N PRO A 398 -55.86 -2.83 -5.20
CA PRO A 398 -56.33 -3.83 -6.15
C PRO A 398 -56.85 -3.16 -7.44
N PRO A 399 -56.78 -3.86 -8.60
CA PRO A 399 -57.30 -3.34 -9.86
C PRO A 399 -58.82 -3.17 -9.81
N PRO A 400 -59.39 -2.19 -10.55
CA PRO A 400 -60.84 -2.00 -10.61
C PRO A 400 -61.53 -3.17 -11.32
N PRO A 401 -62.78 -3.52 -10.95
CA PRO A 401 -63.53 -4.58 -11.60
C PRO A 401 -63.87 -4.24 -13.07
N PRO A 402 -64.03 -5.24 -13.94
CA PRO A 402 -64.39 -5.03 -15.34
C PRO A 402 -65.78 -4.39 -15.45
N ARG A 403 -65.93 -3.43 -16.38
CA ARG A 403 -67.25 -2.90 -16.75
C ARG A 403 -68.01 -3.96 -17.54
N ALA A 404 -69.21 -4.30 -17.09
CA ALA A 404 -70.19 -4.98 -17.93
C ALA A 404 -70.82 -4.01 -18.94
N LEU A 405 -71.31 -4.58 -20.03
CA LEU A 405 -72.35 -4.02 -20.91
C LEU A 405 -73.65 -4.79 -20.66
#